data_AF-A0A1X0QFQ1-F1
#
_entry.id   AF-A0A1X0QFQ1-F1
#
_cell.length_a   1.000
_cell.length_b   1.000
_cell.length_c   1.000
_cell.angle_alpha   90.00
_cell.angle_beta   90.00
_cell.angle_gamma   90.00
#
_symmetry.space_group_name_H-M   'P 1'
#
loop_
_entity.id
_entity.type
_entity.pdbx_description
1 polymer ?
#
loop_
_entity_poly.entity_id
_entity_poly.type
_entity_poly.pdbx_seq_one_letter_code
_entity_poly.pdbx_strand_id
1 'polypeptide(L)' 'MSNQIVYEVKVLIEDDLISGLSQREVALKIKVSKTLVCNINKKLKNGTPHGKKFSSERPEILSDELKR' A
#
# COMPACT_ATOMS: atom_id res chain seq x y z
N MET A 1 -5.53 -10.28 16.57
CA MET A 1 -6.66 -9.53 15.98
C MET A 1 -6.23 -8.37 15.07
N SER A 2 -4.96 -8.26 14.66
CA SER A 2 -4.43 -7.03 14.05
C SER A 2 -4.43 -7.03 12.52
N ASN A 3 -4.19 -8.16 11.87
CA ASN A 3 -3.96 -8.18 10.41
C ASN A 3 -5.24 -8.26 9.58
N GLN A 4 -6.29 -8.88 10.12
CA GLN A 4 -7.53 -9.11 9.38
C GLN A 4 -8.36 -7.83 9.24
N ILE A 5 -8.46 -7.04 10.32
CA ILE A 5 -9.10 -5.71 10.31
C ILE A 5 -8.40 -4.79 9.30
N VAL A 6 -7.07 -4.84 9.21
CA VAL A 6 -6.29 -4.03 8.24
C VAL A 6 -6.56 -4.46 6.80
N TYR A 7 -6.81 -5.75 6.57
CA TYR A 7 -7.15 -6.26 5.23
C TYR A 7 -8.56 -5.82 4.80
N GLU A 8 -9.55 -5.97 5.68
CA GLU A 8 -10.94 -5.58 5.40
C GLU A 8 -11.07 -4.08 5.11
N VAL A 9 -10.47 -3.23 5.95
CA VAL A 9 -10.44 -1.77 5.75
C VAL A 9 -9.84 -1.41 4.39
N LYS A 10 -8.82 -2.16 3.97
CA LYS A 10 -8.14 -1.90 2.71
C LYS A 10 -8.99 -2.29 1.49
N VAL A 11 -9.67 -3.44 1.53
CA VAL A 11 -10.60 -3.86 0.47
C VAL A 11 -11.71 -2.81 0.29
N LEU A 12 -12.29 -2.33 1.40
CA LEU A 12 -13.33 -1.29 1.35
C LEU A 12 -12.83 0.02 0.72
N ILE A 13 -11.59 0.42 1.01
CA ILE A 13 -10.97 1.61 0.40
C ILE A 13 -10.78 1.40 -1.10
N GLU A 14 -10.35 0.22 -1.53
CA GLU A 14 -10.13 -0.11 -2.95
C GLU A 14 -11.44 -0.10 -3.73
N ASP A 15 -12.49 -0.75 -3.22
CA ASP A 15 -13.81 -0.79 -3.86
C ASP A 15 -14.40 0.60 -4.03
N ASP A 16 -14.31 1.44 -2.99
CA ASP A 16 -14.81 2.81 -3.03
C ASP A 16 -14.03 3.66 -4.05
N LEU A 17 -12.71 3.51 -4.14
CA LEU A 17 -11.90 4.20 -5.15
C LEU A 17 -12.20 3.71 -6.58
N ILE A 18 -12.42 2.41 -6.76
CA ILE A 18 -12.81 1.81 -8.06
C ILE A 18 -14.20 2.29 -8.49
N SER A 19 -15.12 2.47 -7.54
CA SER A 19 -16.45 3.03 -7.79
C SER A 19 -16.45 4.52 -8.17
N GLY A 20 -15.28 5.17 -8.14
CA GLY A 20 -15.10 6.56 -8.57
C GLY A 20 -15.20 7.59 -7.45
N LEU A 21 -15.24 7.18 -6.18
CA LEU A 21 -15.21 8.12 -5.06
C LEU A 21 -13.85 8.82 -4.96
N SER A 22 -13.87 10.09 -4.58
CA SER A 22 -12.63 10.82 -4.30
C SER A 22 -11.97 10.30 -3.03
N GLN A 23 -10.63 10.35 -2.98
CA GLN A 23 -9.88 9.93 -1.78
C GLN A 23 -10.34 10.64 -0.49
N ARG A 24 -10.88 11.86 -0.60
CA ARG A 24 -11.40 12.62 0.53
C ARG A 24 -12.71 12.01 1.04
N GLU A 25 -13.63 11.66 0.14
CA GLU A 25 -14.89 11.01 0.50
C GLU A 25 -14.65 9.65 1.14
N VAL A 26 -13.75 8.84 0.57
CA VAL A 26 -13.37 7.53 1.13
C VAL A 26 -12.78 7.67 2.54
N ALA A 27 -11.87 8.63 2.74
CA ALA A 27 -11.27 8.87 4.05
C ALA A 27 -12.31 9.23 5.12
N LEU A 28 -13.30 10.06 4.76
CA LEU A 28 -14.39 10.44 5.66
C LEU A 28 -15.37 9.27 5.92
N LYS A 29 -15.73 8.51 4.89
CA LYS A 29 -16.65 7.37 4.96
C LYS A 29 -16.12 6.25 5.85
N ILE A 30 -14.84 5.88 5.67
CA ILE A 30 -14.20 4.78 6.40
C ILE A 30 -13.55 5.25 7.72
N LYS A 31 -13.49 6.58 7.95
CA LYS A 31 -12.85 7.21 9.12
C LYS A 31 -11.36 6.86 9.24
N VAL A 32 -10.64 6.95 8.12
CA VAL A 32 -9.19 6.73 8.03
C VAL A 32 -8.46 8.00 7.59
N SER A 33 -7.15 8.04 7.80
CA SER A 33 -6.36 9.16 7.32
C SER A 33 -6.34 9.22 5.79
N LYS A 34 -6.40 10.44 5.24
CA LYS A 34 -6.25 10.67 3.80
C LYS A 34 -4.93 10.11 3.25
N THR A 35 -3.88 10.14 4.07
CA THR A 35 -2.55 9.59 3.73
C THR A 35 -2.62 8.08 3.48
N LEU A 36 -3.36 7.34 4.31
CA LEU A 36 -3.53 5.89 4.14
C LEU A 36 -4.27 5.58 2.82
N VAL A 37 -5.37 6.30 2.55
CA VAL A 37 -6.13 6.18 1.29
C VAL A 37 -5.26 6.51 0.08
N CYS A 38 -4.44 7.57 0.16
CA CYS A 38 -3.50 7.96 -0.91
C CYS A 38 -2.47 6.86 -1.18
N ASN A 39 -1.91 6.25 -0.13
CA ASN A 39 -0.95 5.14 -0.28
C ASN A 39 -1.58 3.90 -0.92
N ILE A 40 -2.83 3.59 -0.59
CA ILE A 40 -3.59 2.50 -1.21
C ILE A 40 -3.87 2.82 -2.68
N ASN A 41 -4.37 4.03 -2.97
CA ASN A 41 -4.64 4.46 -4.35
C ASN A 41 -3.38 4.44 -5.23
N LYS A 42 -2.20 4.81 -4.69
CA LYS A 42 -0.92 4.68 -5.41
C LYS A 42 -0.60 3.23 -5.75
N LYS A 43 -0.81 2.30 -4.80
CA LYS A 43 -0.57 0.86 -5.02
C LYS A 43 -1.55 0.27 -6.05
N LEU A 44 -2.81 0.68 -5.97
CA LEU A 44 -3.88 0.28 -6.90
C LEU A 44 -3.55 0.70 -8.34
N LYS A 45 -3.15 1.96 -8.54
CA LYS A 45 -2.77 2.49 -9.88
C LYS A 45 -1.51 1.85 -10.46
N ASN A 46 -0.58 1.44 -9.62
CA ASN A 46 0.66 0.81 -10.05
C ASN A 46 0.50 -0.67 -10.43
N GLY A 47 -0.74 -1.20 -10.41
CA GLY A 47 -1.05 -2.58 -10.78
C GLY A 47 -0.28 -3.61 -9.97
N THR A 48 0.30 -3.22 -8.82
CA THR A 48 1.08 -4.14 -8.00
C THR A 48 0.09 -5.08 -7.32
N PRO A 49 0.05 -6.37 -7.67
CA PRO A 49 -0.85 -7.30 -7.01
C PRO A 49 -0.54 -7.26 -5.52
N HIS A 50 -1.55 -7.46 -4.68
CA HIS A 50 -1.40 -7.58 -3.23
C HIS A 50 -0.67 -8.86 -2.79
N GLY A 51 0.29 -9.33 -3.59
CA GLY A 51 1.28 -10.32 -3.23
C GLY A 51 2.43 -9.64 -2.49
N LYS A 52 2.67 -10.09 -1.25
CA LYS A 52 3.94 -10.00 -0.53
C LYS A 52 5.13 -9.75 -1.47
N LYS A 53 5.81 -8.61 -1.32
CA LYS A 53 7.24 -8.56 -1.66
C LYS A 53 7.98 -9.34 -0.59
N PHE A 54 8.02 -10.67 -0.72
CA PHE A 54 9.10 -11.45 -0.12
C PHE A 54 10.28 -11.40 -1.08
N SER A 55 11.00 -10.28 -1.05
CA SER A 55 12.39 -10.26 -1.45
C SER A 55 13.07 -9.21 -0.58
N SER A 56 13.64 -9.73 0.49
CA SER A 56 14.81 -9.18 1.13
C SER A 56 15.90 -9.06 0.08
N GLU A 57 16.08 -7.88 -0.50
CA GLU A 57 17.36 -7.48 -1.08
C GLU A 57 17.37 -5.97 -1.12
N ARG A 58 17.89 -5.40 -0.02
CA ARG A 58 18.66 -4.16 -0.11
C ARG A 58 19.69 -4.43 -1.20
N PRO A 59 19.87 -3.58 -2.22
CA PRO A 59 21.07 -3.67 -3.02
C PRO A 59 22.20 -3.42 -2.03
N GLU A 60 22.89 -4.48 -1.61
CA GLU A 60 24.26 -4.32 -1.16
C GLU A 60 24.95 -3.71 -2.37
N ILE A 61 25.16 -2.40 -2.29
CA ILE A 61 26.23 -1.76 -3.04
C ILE A 61 27.44 -2.57 -2.57
N LEU A 62 27.84 -3.55 -3.39
CA LEU A 62 29.07 -4.29 -3.25
C LEU A 62 30.17 -3.24 -3.19
N SER A 63 30.58 -2.90 -1.98
CA SER A 63 31.81 -2.19 -1.74
C SER A 63 32.92 -3.16 -2.14
N ASP A 64 33.30 -3.11 -3.41
CA ASP A 64 34.55 -3.68 -3.95
C ASP A 64 35.80 -3.09 -3.25
N GLU A 65 35.62 -2.14 -2.31
CA GLU A 65 36.67 -1.55 -1.47
C GLU A 65 37.25 -2.46 -0.38
N LEU A 66 36.73 -3.68 -0.18
CA LEU A 66 37.23 -4.61 0.87
C LEU A 66 38.01 -5.82 0.34
N LYS A 67 38.48 -5.78 -0.91
CA LYS A 67 39.31 -6.83 -1.52
C LYS A 67 40.72 -6.38 -1.96
N ARG A 68 41.29 -5.36 -1.32
CA ARG A 68 42.73 -5.06 -1.44
C ARG A 68 43.36 -4.79 -0.10
#